data_AF-A0A022XVN0-F1
#
_entry.id   AF-A0A022XVN0-F1
#
_cell.length_a   1.000
_cell.length_b   1.000
_cell.length_c   1.000
_cell.angle_alpha   90.00
_cell.angle_beta   90.00
_cell.angle_gamma   90.00
#
_symmetry.space_group_name_H-M   'P 1'
#
loop_
_entity.id
_entity.type
_entity.pdbx_description
1 polymer ?
#
loop_
_entity_poly.entity_id
_entity_poly.type
_entity_poly.pdbx_seq_one_letter_code
_entity_poly.pdbx_strand_id
1 'polypeptide(L)'
;MRLQNGNGLSSKPHSKRKRARSWLRRAKDVCLKHTWVLPLALLAILLTAYAVNPTEANPIHYGIFLSYPLPPETPGGPVLYGKGKLDIAFVAFYTIALSFTREFLMQCVIRPWALYAGIKGRSKITRFMEQVYTAMYFSVFGPYGLYVMKQTNIWYFNTTAMFENFPHKSHTADFKAYYLLEAAYWAQQGIVLLLKLEKPRRDFKELVGHHIITLALIALSYRFHFTYIGLAVYITHDISDFFLAVSLLLHRFPPFFYMLSLFALNLQLTACRRRKRSIIWTRRLSPHSSLFSLPSGFT
;
A
#
# COMPACT_ATOMS: atom_id res chain seq x y z
N MET A 1 -73.09 30.54 1.68
CA MET A 1 -72.77 29.21 1.11
C MET A 1 -71.41 29.31 0.43
N ARG A 2 -70.42 28.58 0.92
CA ARG A 2 -68.99 28.67 0.57
C ARG A 2 -68.69 27.62 -0.49
N LEU A 3 -68.13 27.98 -1.65
CA LEU A 3 -67.45 27.00 -2.52
C LEU A 3 -66.13 27.58 -3.06
N GLN A 4 -65.08 26.81 -2.83
CA GLN A 4 -63.68 27.14 -3.00
C GLN A 4 -63.17 26.91 -4.42
N ASN A 5 -62.21 27.76 -4.79
CA ASN A 5 -61.20 27.57 -5.83
C ASN A 5 -60.43 26.24 -5.69
N GLY A 6 -59.99 25.70 -6.82
CA GLY A 6 -59.07 24.55 -6.86
C GLY A 6 -58.37 24.33 -8.20
N ASN A 7 -57.67 25.33 -8.73
CA ASN A 7 -56.74 25.14 -9.86
C ASN A 7 -55.47 24.39 -9.41
N GLY A 8 -55.39 23.08 -9.71
CA GLY A 8 -54.19 22.27 -9.53
C GLY A 8 -53.28 22.30 -10.75
N LEU A 9 -52.39 23.29 -10.85
CA LEU A 9 -51.28 23.28 -11.82
C LEU A 9 -50.00 22.74 -11.17
N SER A 10 -49.60 21.55 -11.64
CA SER A 10 -48.38 20.82 -11.31
C SER A 10 -47.10 21.65 -11.57
N SER A 11 -46.36 21.98 -10.50
CA SER A 11 -45.07 22.70 -10.55
C SER A 11 -43.93 21.88 -9.93
N LYS A 12 -43.58 20.70 -10.46
CA LYS A 12 -42.55 19.82 -9.83
C LYS A 12 -41.42 19.17 -10.68
N PRO A 13 -40.99 19.65 -11.87
CA PRO A 13 -39.73 19.15 -12.48
C PRO A 13 -38.48 19.99 -12.17
N HIS A 14 -38.60 21.32 -12.10
CA HIS A 14 -37.45 22.22 -12.16
C HIS A 14 -36.63 22.29 -10.84
N SER A 15 -37.29 22.18 -9.69
CA SER A 15 -36.66 22.23 -8.36
C SER A 15 -35.76 21.02 -8.07
N LYS A 16 -36.24 19.80 -8.41
CA LYS A 16 -35.46 18.55 -8.23
C LYS A 16 -34.17 18.56 -9.05
N ARG A 17 -34.23 19.06 -10.30
CA ARG A 17 -33.06 19.16 -11.19
C ARG A 17 -32.01 20.17 -10.70
N LYS A 18 -32.43 21.29 -10.11
CA LYS A 18 -31.51 22.25 -9.45
C LYS A 18 -30.82 21.64 -8.22
N ARG A 19 -31.56 20.90 -7.38
CA ARG A 19 -31.02 20.25 -6.18
C ARG A 19 -30.04 19.12 -6.51
N ALA A 20 -30.33 18.31 -7.52
CA ALA A 20 -29.41 17.28 -8.02
C ALA A 20 -28.10 17.89 -8.58
N ARG A 21 -28.20 19.00 -9.35
CA ARG A 21 -27.03 19.75 -9.81
C ARG A 21 -26.20 20.36 -8.66
N SER A 22 -26.83 20.74 -7.55
CA SER A 22 -26.13 21.23 -6.34
C SER A 22 -25.38 20.12 -5.61
N TRP A 23 -25.98 18.94 -5.48
CA TRP A 23 -25.33 17.76 -4.89
C TRP A 23 -24.16 17.27 -5.75
N LEU A 24 -24.33 17.19 -7.07
CA LEU A 24 -23.25 16.80 -7.99
C LEU A 24 -22.05 17.75 -7.93
N ARG A 25 -22.30 19.07 -7.79
CA ARG A 25 -21.21 20.04 -7.59
C ARG A 25 -20.50 19.82 -6.26
N ARG A 26 -21.23 19.66 -5.16
CA ARG A 26 -20.63 19.38 -3.84
C ARG A 26 -19.85 18.07 -3.82
N ALA A 27 -20.35 17.02 -4.44
CA ALA A 27 -19.65 15.75 -4.58
C ALA A 27 -18.37 15.91 -5.42
N LYS A 28 -18.45 16.65 -6.54
CA LYS A 28 -17.28 16.99 -7.36
C LYS A 28 -16.24 17.79 -6.56
N ASP A 29 -16.68 18.77 -5.77
CA ASP A 29 -15.79 19.59 -4.94
C ASP A 29 -15.10 18.76 -3.84
N VAL A 30 -15.81 17.80 -3.23
CA VAL A 30 -15.23 16.87 -2.26
C VAL A 30 -14.23 15.91 -2.93
N CYS A 31 -14.56 15.35 -4.10
CA CYS A 31 -13.64 14.47 -4.84
C CYS A 31 -12.38 15.20 -5.34
N LEU A 32 -12.50 16.46 -5.73
CA LEU A 32 -11.35 17.28 -6.12
C LEU A 32 -10.51 17.73 -4.92
N LYS A 33 -11.12 17.88 -3.74
CA LYS A 33 -10.42 18.24 -2.50
C LYS A 33 -9.76 17.04 -1.83
N HIS A 34 -10.36 15.86 -1.95
CA HIS A 34 -9.89 14.59 -1.40
C HIS A 34 -9.80 13.55 -2.51
N THR A 35 -8.66 13.55 -3.20
CA THR A 35 -8.35 12.63 -4.31
C THR A 35 -8.44 11.15 -3.93
N TRP A 36 -8.37 10.77 -2.64
CA TRP A 36 -8.58 9.41 -2.15
C TRP A 36 -10.05 8.93 -2.19
N VAL A 37 -11.02 9.84 -2.30
CA VAL A 37 -12.45 9.48 -2.27
C VAL A 37 -12.85 8.70 -3.52
N LEU A 38 -12.27 9.02 -4.68
CA LEU A 38 -12.55 8.31 -5.94
C LEU A 38 -12.08 6.85 -5.92
N PRO A 39 -10.81 6.53 -5.64
CA PRO A 39 -10.37 5.14 -5.55
C PRO A 39 -11.03 4.41 -4.37
N LEU A 40 -11.33 5.09 -3.25
CA LEU A 40 -12.08 4.48 -2.15
C LEU A 40 -13.51 4.10 -2.58
N ALA A 41 -14.21 4.96 -3.30
CA ALA A 41 -15.56 4.68 -3.77
C ALA A 41 -15.56 3.48 -4.73
N LEU A 42 -14.59 3.42 -5.66
CA LEU A 42 -14.42 2.28 -6.56
C LEU A 42 -14.13 0.99 -5.78
N LEU A 43 -13.21 1.04 -4.80
CA LEU A 43 -12.88 -0.11 -3.97
C LEU A 43 -14.08 -0.57 -3.14
N ALA A 44 -14.83 0.36 -2.55
CA ALA A 44 -16.04 0.05 -1.78
C ALA A 44 -17.13 -0.58 -2.65
N ILE A 45 -17.32 -0.12 -3.88
CA ILE A 45 -18.27 -0.72 -4.84
C ILE A 45 -17.86 -2.16 -5.15
N LEU A 46 -16.58 -2.40 -5.43
CA LEU A 46 -16.08 -3.75 -5.75
C LEU A 46 -16.21 -4.69 -4.54
N LEU A 47 -15.81 -4.24 -3.35
CA LEU A 47 -15.91 -5.04 -2.12
C LEU A 47 -17.35 -5.31 -1.71
N THR A 48 -18.26 -4.35 -1.86
CA THR A 48 -19.69 -4.57 -1.58
C THR A 48 -20.32 -5.52 -2.60
N ALA A 49 -19.98 -5.39 -3.89
CA ALA A 49 -20.42 -6.33 -4.92
C ALA A 49 -19.90 -7.76 -4.68
N TYR A 50 -18.71 -7.91 -4.11
CA TYR A 50 -18.22 -9.21 -3.63
C TYR A 50 -18.99 -9.70 -2.40
N ALA A 51 -19.22 -8.84 -1.42
CA ALA A 51 -19.93 -9.21 -0.19
C ALA A 51 -21.39 -9.65 -0.43
N VAL A 52 -22.03 -9.14 -1.49
CA VAL A 52 -23.39 -9.56 -1.89
C VAL A 52 -23.41 -10.98 -2.45
N ASN A 53 -22.35 -11.42 -3.12
CA ASN A 53 -22.23 -12.78 -3.62
C ASN A 53 -20.78 -13.30 -3.43
N PRO A 54 -20.45 -13.80 -2.23
CA PRO A 54 -19.11 -14.27 -1.87
C PRO A 54 -18.88 -15.69 -2.38
N THR A 55 -19.05 -15.92 -3.68
CA THR A 55 -18.80 -17.20 -4.34
C THR A 55 -17.65 -17.08 -5.32
N GLU A 56 -16.97 -18.20 -5.59
CA GLU A 56 -15.90 -18.28 -6.60
C GLU A 56 -16.40 -17.98 -8.03
N ALA A 57 -17.72 -18.02 -8.25
CA ALA A 57 -18.36 -17.65 -9.50
C ALA A 57 -18.39 -16.12 -9.73
N ASN A 58 -18.14 -15.32 -8.70
CA ASN A 58 -18.12 -13.87 -8.82
C ASN A 58 -16.80 -13.43 -9.52
N PRO A 59 -16.85 -12.64 -10.61
CA PRO A 59 -15.64 -12.17 -11.28
C PRO A 59 -14.72 -11.34 -10.37
N ILE A 60 -15.25 -10.75 -9.29
CA ILE A 60 -14.46 -9.97 -8.32
C ILE A 60 -13.59 -10.89 -7.44
N HIS A 61 -13.98 -12.16 -7.27
CA HIS A 61 -13.19 -13.14 -6.52
C HIS A 61 -11.76 -13.25 -7.08
N TYR A 62 -11.63 -13.28 -8.41
CA TYR A 62 -10.33 -13.33 -9.09
C TYR A 62 -9.49 -12.06 -8.97
N GLY A 63 -10.11 -10.95 -8.55
CA GLY A 63 -9.42 -9.70 -8.22
C GLY A 63 -8.83 -9.72 -6.80
N ILE A 64 -9.48 -10.42 -5.88
CA ILE A 64 -9.14 -10.42 -4.45
C ILE A 64 -8.20 -11.59 -4.11
N PHE A 65 -8.43 -12.76 -4.71
CA PHE A 65 -7.69 -13.98 -4.42
C PHE A 65 -6.84 -14.44 -5.61
N LEU A 66 -5.75 -15.16 -5.31
CA LEU A 66 -4.89 -15.74 -6.33
C LEU A 66 -5.67 -16.79 -7.13
N SER A 67 -5.65 -16.64 -8.45
CA SER A 67 -6.30 -17.58 -9.38
C SER A 67 -5.38 -18.75 -9.74
N TYR A 68 -5.97 -19.86 -10.21
CA TYR A 68 -5.27 -21.04 -10.74
C TYR A 68 -4.43 -21.84 -9.73
N PRO A 69 -5.02 -22.36 -8.64
CA PRO A 69 -4.33 -23.31 -7.78
C PRO A 69 -4.05 -24.62 -8.55
N LEU A 70 -2.84 -25.13 -8.39
CA LEU A 70 -2.38 -26.41 -8.91
C LEU A 70 -2.25 -27.41 -7.76
N PRO A 71 -2.47 -28.71 -8.01
CA PRO A 71 -2.23 -29.73 -7.00
C PRO A 71 -0.76 -29.71 -6.55
N PRO A 72 -0.48 -29.91 -5.26
CA PRO A 72 0.89 -29.93 -4.75
C PRO A 72 1.67 -31.08 -5.39
N GLU A 73 2.92 -30.79 -5.81
CA GLU A 73 3.80 -31.77 -6.46
C GLU A 73 4.25 -32.89 -5.49
N THR A 74 4.21 -32.64 -4.18
CA THR A 74 4.55 -33.60 -3.13
C THR A 74 3.45 -33.70 -2.08
N PRO A 75 3.20 -34.88 -1.46
CA PRO A 75 2.26 -35.02 -0.37
C PRO A 75 2.66 -34.12 0.82
N GLY A 76 1.82 -33.14 1.16
CA GLY A 76 2.11 -32.15 2.21
C GLY A 76 2.92 -30.93 1.76
N GLY A 77 3.22 -30.81 0.46
CA GLY A 77 3.88 -29.64 -0.11
C GLY A 77 2.96 -28.40 -0.21
N PRO A 78 3.53 -27.20 -0.41
CA PRO A 78 2.75 -25.97 -0.57
C PRO A 78 1.88 -26.02 -1.84
N VAL A 79 0.71 -25.37 -1.79
CA VAL A 79 -0.12 -25.18 -2.98
C VAL A 79 0.62 -24.28 -3.97
N LEU A 80 0.79 -24.79 -5.18
CA LEU A 80 1.41 -24.05 -6.27
C LEU A 80 0.34 -23.36 -7.11
N TYR A 81 0.72 -22.30 -7.80
CA TYR A 81 -0.18 -21.53 -8.65
C TYR A 81 0.38 -21.46 -10.06
N GLY A 82 -0.51 -21.67 -11.03
CA GLY A 82 -0.25 -21.45 -12.44
C GLY A 82 -0.50 -20.01 -12.87
N LYS A 83 -0.44 -19.77 -14.18
CA LYS A 83 -0.74 -18.46 -14.78
C LYS A 83 -2.04 -18.47 -15.59
N GLY A 84 -2.68 -17.32 -15.71
CA GLY A 84 -3.75 -17.13 -16.68
C GLY A 84 -4.27 -15.70 -16.77
N LYS A 85 -5.33 -15.50 -17.56
CA LYS A 85 -5.87 -14.17 -17.86
C LYS A 85 -6.51 -13.51 -16.64
N LEU A 86 -6.99 -14.30 -15.68
CA LEU A 86 -7.60 -13.81 -14.45
C LEU A 86 -6.60 -13.07 -13.55
N ASP A 87 -5.29 -13.29 -13.73
CA ASP A 87 -4.27 -12.55 -13.00
C ASP A 87 -4.28 -11.04 -13.36
N ILE A 88 -4.80 -10.66 -14.53
CA ILE A 88 -5.02 -9.26 -14.90
C ILE A 88 -6.09 -8.61 -14.01
N ALA A 89 -7.13 -9.37 -13.61
CA ALA A 89 -8.16 -8.87 -12.72
C ALA A 89 -7.59 -8.61 -11.32
N PHE A 90 -6.70 -9.48 -10.84
CA PHE A 90 -5.94 -9.29 -9.60
C PHE A 90 -5.11 -8.00 -9.65
N VAL A 91 -4.29 -7.84 -10.70
CA VAL A 91 -3.47 -6.64 -10.89
C VAL A 91 -4.35 -5.38 -10.92
N ALA A 92 -5.45 -5.39 -11.67
CA ALA A 92 -6.35 -4.24 -11.77
C ALA A 92 -7.01 -3.88 -10.42
N PHE A 93 -7.46 -4.87 -9.66
CA PHE A 93 -8.05 -4.66 -8.34
C PHE A 93 -7.03 -4.03 -7.37
N TYR A 94 -5.82 -4.61 -7.31
CA TYR A 94 -4.77 -4.09 -6.45
C TYR A 94 -4.21 -2.75 -6.92
N THR A 95 -4.23 -2.43 -8.21
CA THR A 95 -3.90 -1.07 -8.71
C THR A 95 -4.86 -0.03 -8.14
N ILE A 96 -6.17 -0.34 -8.03
CA ILE A 96 -7.16 0.55 -7.40
C ILE A 96 -6.90 0.65 -5.89
N ALA A 97 -6.66 -0.48 -5.23
CA ALA A 97 -6.38 -0.52 -3.79
C ALA A 97 -5.10 0.26 -3.42
N LEU A 98 -4.04 0.14 -4.22
CA LEU A 98 -2.79 0.88 -4.06
C LEU A 98 -2.99 2.37 -4.37
N SER A 99 -3.81 2.72 -5.36
CA SER A 99 -4.16 4.12 -5.64
C SER A 99 -4.87 4.77 -4.45
N PHE A 100 -5.80 4.05 -3.80
CA PHE A 100 -6.43 4.51 -2.57
C PHE A 100 -5.41 4.65 -1.45
N THR A 101 -4.61 3.61 -1.19
CA THR A 101 -3.62 3.58 -0.11
C THR A 101 -2.62 4.72 -0.25
N ARG A 102 -2.12 4.97 -1.46
CA ARG A 102 -1.23 6.08 -1.79
C ARG A 102 -1.84 7.42 -1.42
N GLU A 103 -3.02 7.74 -1.96
CA GLU A 103 -3.66 9.03 -1.71
C GLU A 103 -4.06 9.22 -0.24
N PHE A 104 -4.49 8.14 0.42
CA PHE A 104 -4.80 8.14 1.85
C PHE A 104 -3.55 8.42 2.69
N LEU A 105 -2.45 7.68 2.49
CA LEU A 105 -1.20 7.89 3.20
C LEU A 105 -0.63 9.29 2.95
N MET A 106 -0.62 9.73 1.70
CA MET A 106 -0.15 11.06 1.33
C MET A 106 -0.94 12.15 2.07
N GLN A 107 -2.27 12.12 2.05
CA GLN A 107 -3.08 13.20 2.63
C GLN A 107 -3.28 13.11 4.15
N CYS A 108 -3.48 11.90 4.68
CA CYS A 108 -3.86 11.69 6.07
C CYS A 108 -2.66 11.49 6.99
N VAL A 109 -1.56 10.91 6.50
CA VAL A 109 -0.38 10.58 7.32
C VAL A 109 0.78 11.52 7.03
N ILE A 110 1.19 11.60 5.76
CA ILE A 110 2.45 12.26 5.38
C ILE A 110 2.31 13.77 5.35
N ARG A 111 1.16 14.30 4.88
CA ARG A 111 0.94 15.75 4.84
C ARG A 111 1.01 16.42 6.23
N PRO A 112 0.38 15.88 7.30
CA PRO A 112 0.59 16.38 8.66
C PRO A 112 2.07 16.37 9.07
N TRP A 113 2.82 15.32 8.74
CA TRP A 113 4.27 15.25 9.03
C TRP A 113 5.06 16.32 8.29
N ALA A 114 4.72 16.59 7.03
CA ALA A 114 5.35 17.65 6.23
C ALA A 114 5.14 19.04 6.87
N LEU A 115 3.92 19.29 7.39
CA LEU A 115 3.58 20.54 8.07
C LEU A 115 4.27 20.65 9.44
N TYR A 116 4.32 19.55 10.19
CA TYR A 116 5.03 19.48 11.47
C TYR A 116 6.53 19.71 11.30
N ALA A 117 7.13 19.18 10.23
CA ALA A 117 8.52 19.43 9.85
C ALA A 117 8.77 20.87 9.33
N GLY A 118 7.76 21.74 9.30
CA GLY A 118 7.88 23.14 8.90
C GLY A 118 8.10 23.37 7.41
N ILE A 119 7.81 22.38 6.55
CA ILE A 119 8.01 22.49 5.10
C ILE A 119 6.98 23.47 4.51
N LYS A 120 7.46 24.61 4.00
CA LYS A 120 6.61 25.63 3.39
C LYS A 120 6.53 25.47 1.87
N GLY A 121 5.32 25.63 1.32
CA GLY A 121 5.07 25.69 -0.12
C GLY A 121 4.47 24.42 -0.71
N ARG A 122 3.35 24.56 -1.44
CA ARG A 122 2.55 23.44 -1.97
C ARG A 122 3.36 22.45 -2.81
N SER A 123 4.23 22.94 -3.69
CA SER A 123 5.05 22.07 -4.55
C SER A 123 6.14 21.32 -3.78
N LYS A 124 6.71 21.92 -2.72
CA LYS A 124 7.72 21.24 -1.89
C LYS A 124 7.07 20.18 -1.02
N ILE A 125 5.90 20.48 -0.44
CA ILE A 125 5.10 19.52 0.33
C ILE A 125 4.71 18.33 -0.54
N THR A 126 4.23 18.55 -1.78
CA THR A 126 3.82 17.46 -2.68
C THR A 126 5.00 16.54 -3.01
N ARG A 127 6.17 17.11 -3.36
CA ARG A 127 7.38 16.32 -3.63
C ARG A 127 7.87 15.56 -2.41
N PHE A 128 7.83 16.19 -1.23
CA PHE A 128 8.15 15.52 0.02
C PHE A 128 7.21 14.33 0.25
N MET A 129 5.92 14.52 0.05
CA MET A 129 4.91 13.47 0.20
C MET A 129 5.14 12.30 -0.76
N GLU A 130 5.46 12.58 -2.03
CA GLU A 130 5.80 11.55 -3.03
C GLU A 130 6.99 10.72 -2.57
N GLN A 131 8.09 11.36 -2.15
CA GLN A 131 9.31 10.64 -1.77
C GLN A 131 9.16 9.84 -0.46
N VAL A 132 8.45 10.38 0.54
CA VAL A 132 8.17 9.65 1.77
C VAL A 132 7.27 8.45 1.49
N TYR A 133 6.26 8.58 0.62
CA TYR A 133 5.43 7.45 0.23
C TYR A 133 6.26 6.34 -0.42
N THR A 134 7.11 6.68 -1.39
CA THR A 134 8.02 5.73 -2.05
C THR A 134 8.93 5.03 -1.03
N ALA A 135 9.53 5.78 -0.10
CA ALA A 135 10.36 5.20 0.95
C ALA A 135 9.59 4.28 1.91
N MET A 136 8.34 4.63 2.26
CA MET A 136 7.47 3.80 3.11
C MET A 136 7.00 2.53 2.40
N TYR A 137 6.73 2.59 1.10
CA TYR A 137 6.29 1.43 0.32
C TYR A 137 7.45 0.41 0.21
N PHE A 138 8.62 0.86 -0.25
CA PHE A 138 9.76 -0.04 -0.44
C PHE A 138 10.43 -0.50 0.86
N SER A 139 10.23 0.19 1.99
CA SER A 139 10.68 -0.33 3.29
C SER A 139 9.92 -1.58 3.73
N VAL A 140 8.72 -1.81 3.21
CA VAL A 140 7.91 -3.01 3.47
C VAL A 140 8.08 -4.03 2.34
N PHE A 141 7.92 -3.60 1.09
CA PHE A 141 7.97 -4.50 -0.06
C PHE A 141 9.38 -5.00 -0.39
N GLY A 142 10.43 -4.20 -0.14
CA GLY A 142 11.82 -4.63 -0.36
C GLY A 142 12.22 -5.84 0.48
N PRO A 143 12.09 -5.79 1.83
CA PRO A 143 12.34 -6.96 2.68
C PRO A 143 11.43 -8.15 2.36
N TYR A 144 10.18 -7.90 1.98
CA TYR A 144 9.26 -8.96 1.58
C TYR A 144 9.70 -9.64 0.27
N GLY A 145 10.17 -8.89 -0.73
CA GLY A 145 10.75 -9.43 -1.95
C GLY A 145 12.01 -10.27 -1.68
N LEU A 146 12.88 -9.83 -0.78
CA LEU A 146 14.03 -10.62 -0.33
C LEU A 146 13.62 -11.92 0.39
N TYR A 147 12.56 -11.87 1.21
CA TYR A 147 12.01 -13.05 1.86
C TYR A 147 11.48 -14.05 0.83
N VAL A 148 10.74 -13.59 -0.18
CA VAL A 148 10.25 -14.42 -1.29
C VAL A 148 11.42 -15.02 -2.07
N MET A 149 12.46 -14.22 -2.38
CA MET A 149 13.66 -14.71 -3.08
C MET A 149 14.37 -15.80 -2.29
N LYS A 150 14.44 -15.69 -0.96
CA LYS A 150 15.05 -16.70 -0.09
C LYS A 150 14.34 -18.06 -0.17
N GLN A 151 13.04 -18.08 -0.42
CA GLN A 151 12.28 -19.31 -0.58
C GLN A 151 12.53 -20.00 -1.93
N THR A 152 13.20 -19.34 -2.87
CA THR A 152 13.48 -19.85 -4.21
C THR A 152 14.97 -20.16 -4.39
N ASN A 153 15.32 -20.95 -5.41
CA ASN A 153 16.71 -21.33 -5.71
C ASN A 153 17.58 -20.17 -6.23
N ILE A 154 16.99 -18.97 -6.44
CA ILE A 154 17.70 -17.78 -6.93
C ILE A 154 18.25 -16.88 -5.83
N TRP A 155 18.34 -17.38 -4.59
CA TRP A 155 18.89 -16.61 -3.47
C TRP A 155 20.23 -15.98 -3.85
N TYR A 156 20.39 -14.70 -3.50
CA TYR A 156 21.57 -13.90 -3.80
C TYR A 156 21.89 -13.80 -5.31
N PHE A 157 20.84 -13.73 -6.14
CA PHE A 157 20.96 -13.52 -7.59
C PHE A 157 21.76 -14.59 -8.33
N ASN A 158 21.65 -15.85 -7.91
CA ASN A 158 22.26 -16.97 -8.63
C ASN A 158 21.69 -17.06 -10.06
N THR A 159 22.49 -16.69 -11.05
CA THR A 159 22.09 -16.62 -12.45
C THR A 159 21.84 -17.99 -13.06
N THR A 160 22.56 -19.03 -12.63
CA THR A 160 22.37 -20.40 -13.12
C THR A 160 20.97 -20.90 -12.75
N ALA A 161 20.56 -20.70 -11.50
CA ALA A 161 19.24 -21.07 -11.00
C ALA A 161 18.07 -20.31 -11.69
N MET A 162 18.34 -19.20 -12.37
CA MET A 162 17.31 -18.49 -13.14
C MET A 162 16.94 -19.21 -14.45
N PHE A 163 17.85 -20.01 -15.00
CA PHE A 163 17.67 -20.73 -16.26
C PHE A 163 17.51 -22.25 -16.06
N GLU A 164 17.96 -22.79 -14.94
CA GLU A 164 17.72 -24.19 -14.57
C GLU A 164 16.21 -24.49 -14.57
N ASN A 165 15.82 -25.62 -15.17
CA ASN A 165 14.42 -26.08 -15.25
C ASN A 165 13.44 -25.10 -15.92
N PHE A 166 13.95 -24.19 -16.76
CA PHE A 166 13.10 -23.33 -17.56
C PHE A 166 12.25 -24.17 -18.54
N PRO A 167 10.93 -23.91 -18.68
CA PRO A 167 10.17 -22.80 -18.10
C PRO A 167 9.55 -23.11 -16.72
N HIS A 168 9.68 -22.15 -15.80
CA HIS A 168 9.04 -22.17 -14.48
C HIS A 168 7.53 -21.90 -14.60
N LYS A 169 6.73 -22.96 -14.61
CA LYS A 169 5.26 -22.87 -14.79
C LYS A 169 4.48 -22.80 -13.48
N SER A 170 5.05 -23.28 -12.39
CA SER A 170 4.45 -23.35 -11.07
C SER A 170 5.21 -22.45 -10.09
N HIS A 171 4.47 -21.69 -9.28
CA HIS A 171 5.02 -20.78 -8.29
C HIS A 171 4.30 -20.92 -6.94
N THR A 172 4.98 -20.66 -5.84
CA THR A 172 4.35 -20.59 -4.51
C THR A 172 3.37 -19.40 -4.44
N ALA A 173 2.42 -19.47 -3.52
CA ALA A 173 1.45 -18.40 -3.29
C ALA A 173 2.14 -17.05 -3.04
N ASP A 174 3.13 -17.03 -2.15
CA ASP A 174 3.88 -15.83 -1.78
C ASP A 174 4.58 -15.20 -2.99
N PHE A 175 5.23 -16.03 -3.82
CA PHE A 175 5.90 -15.59 -5.03
C PHE A 175 4.92 -14.96 -6.01
N LYS A 176 3.82 -15.66 -6.31
CA LYS A 176 2.84 -15.16 -7.27
C LYS A 176 2.16 -13.89 -6.76
N ALA A 177 1.82 -13.84 -5.46
CA ALA A 177 1.23 -12.67 -4.84
C ALA A 177 2.18 -11.47 -4.92
N TYR A 178 3.45 -11.63 -4.53
CA TYR A 178 4.45 -10.57 -4.61
C TYR A 178 4.61 -10.06 -6.05
N TYR A 179 4.79 -10.96 -7.02
CA TYR A 179 5.00 -10.59 -8.40
C TYR A 179 3.82 -9.80 -9.00
N LEU A 180 2.58 -10.24 -8.72
CA LEU A 180 1.38 -9.55 -9.20
C LEU A 180 1.13 -8.23 -8.46
N LEU A 181 1.46 -8.14 -7.17
CA LEU A 181 1.38 -6.90 -6.41
C LEU A 181 2.38 -5.86 -6.91
N GLU A 182 3.62 -6.26 -7.21
CA GLU A 182 4.60 -5.38 -7.83
C GLU A 182 4.13 -4.91 -9.21
N ALA A 183 3.61 -5.82 -10.05
CA ALA A 183 3.00 -5.43 -11.31
C ALA A 183 1.87 -4.41 -11.13
N ALA A 184 1.03 -4.56 -10.10
CA ALA A 184 -0.04 -3.62 -9.77
C ALA A 184 0.47 -2.26 -9.30
N TYR A 185 1.56 -2.23 -8.53
CA TYR A 185 2.24 -1.01 -8.08
C TYR A 185 2.87 -0.25 -9.25
N TRP A 186 3.62 -0.94 -10.11
CA TRP A 186 4.21 -0.34 -11.32
C TRP A 186 3.14 0.17 -12.28
N ALA A 187 2.03 -0.56 -12.43
CA ALA A 187 0.87 -0.10 -13.21
C ALA A 187 0.22 1.15 -12.59
N GLN A 188 0.03 1.15 -11.26
CA GLN A 188 -0.49 2.31 -10.52
C GLN A 188 0.40 3.54 -10.72
N GLN A 189 1.72 3.38 -10.61
CA GLN A 189 2.68 4.47 -10.78
C GLN A 189 2.68 5.00 -12.21
N GLY A 190 2.62 4.11 -13.21
CA GLY A 190 2.46 4.47 -14.61
C GLY A 190 1.17 5.26 -14.90
N ILE A 191 0.03 4.84 -14.34
CA ILE A 191 -1.26 5.55 -14.50
C ILE A 191 -1.20 6.95 -13.91
N VAL A 192 -0.64 7.11 -12.71
CA VAL A 192 -0.48 8.42 -12.06
C VAL A 192 0.36 9.37 -12.91
N LEU A 193 1.43 8.86 -13.51
CA LEU A 193 2.32 9.61 -14.37
C LEU A 193 1.65 10.00 -15.70
N LEU A 194 0.98 9.06 -16.36
CA LEU A 194 0.32 9.26 -17.66
C LEU A 194 -0.85 10.24 -17.57
N LEU A 195 -1.64 10.16 -16.49
CA LEU A 195 -2.74 11.08 -16.23
C LEU A 195 -2.28 12.48 -15.79
N LYS A 196 -0.97 12.72 -15.69
CA LYS A 196 -0.37 13.99 -15.24
C LYS A 196 -0.96 14.49 -13.93
N LEU A 197 -1.28 13.55 -13.03
CA LEU A 197 -1.76 13.90 -11.68
C LEU A 197 -0.64 14.59 -10.87
N GLU A 198 0.61 14.37 -11.27
CA GLU A 198 1.80 15.05 -10.76
C GLU A 198 2.24 16.19 -11.69
N LYS A 199 2.79 17.26 -11.11
CA LYS A 199 3.32 18.38 -11.91
C LYS A 199 4.50 17.87 -12.77
N PRO A 200 4.45 18.03 -14.11
CA PRO A 200 5.50 17.53 -14.98
C PRO A 200 6.88 18.05 -14.56
N ARG A 201 7.81 17.12 -14.39
CA ARG A 201 9.23 17.42 -14.13
C ARG A 201 9.94 17.69 -15.47
N ARG A 202 11.17 18.23 -15.43
CA ARG A 202 11.94 18.54 -16.66
C ARG A 202 12.29 17.27 -17.45
N ASP A 203 12.40 16.15 -16.74
CA ASP A 203 12.66 14.77 -17.13
C ASP A 203 11.39 13.96 -17.43
N PHE A 204 10.21 14.59 -17.53
CA PHE A 204 8.92 13.88 -17.67
C PHE A 204 8.87 12.90 -18.84
N LYS A 205 9.43 13.26 -20.00
CA LYS A 205 9.41 12.38 -21.20
C LYS A 205 10.21 11.11 -20.99
N GLU A 206 11.38 11.23 -20.36
CA GLU A 206 12.25 10.10 -20.04
C GLU A 206 11.61 9.20 -18.98
N LEU A 207 11.03 9.80 -17.94
CA LEU A 207 10.31 9.05 -16.90
C LEU A 207 9.12 8.27 -17.47
N VAL A 208 8.35 8.85 -18.40
CA VAL A 208 7.25 8.16 -19.09
C VAL A 208 7.79 7.03 -19.99
N GLY A 209 8.84 7.29 -20.76
CA GLY A 209 9.49 6.26 -21.58
C GLY A 209 9.97 5.08 -20.76
N HIS A 210 10.63 5.35 -19.63
CA HIS A 210 11.06 4.35 -18.66
C HIS A 210 9.88 3.50 -18.17
N HIS A 211 8.76 4.13 -17.75
CA HIS A 211 7.58 3.39 -17.28
C HIS A 211 6.93 2.51 -18.36
N ILE A 212 6.94 2.96 -19.62
CA ILE A 212 6.43 2.14 -20.72
C ILE A 212 7.32 0.89 -20.90
N ILE A 213 8.64 1.07 -20.85
CA ILE A 213 9.59 -0.03 -21.00
C ILE A 213 9.50 -1.00 -19.81
N THR A 214 9.44 -0.51 -18.57
CA THR A 214 9.32 -1.39 -17.40
C THR A 214 8.02 -2.18 -17.41
N LEU A 215 6.87 -1.56 -17.72
CA LEU A 215 5.60 -2.28 -17.85
C LEU A 215 5.62 -3.31 -18.98
N ALA A 216 6.27 -3.00 -20.11
CA ALA A 216 6.46 -3.96 -21.19
C ALA A 216 7.34 -5.15 -20.76
N LEU A 217 8.46 -4.90 -20.07
CA LEU A 217 9.34 -5.94 -19.56
C LEU A 217 8.64 -6.84 -18.53
N ILE A 218 7.84 -6.27 -17.64
CA ILE A 218 7.01 -7.02 -16.69
C ILE A 218 6.03 -7.93 -17.44
N ALA A 219 5.30 -7.39 -18.43
CA ALA A 219 4.34 -8.15 -19.22
C ALA A 219 5.02 -9.28 -20.01
N LEU A 220 6.18 -9.02 -20.61
CA LEU A 220 6.94 -10.01 -21.37
C LEU A 220 7.55 -11.08 -20.45
N SER A 221 8.10 -10.68 -19.29
CA SER A 221 8.63 -11.60 -18.27
C SER A 221 7.55 -12.59 -17.83
N TYR A 222 6.35 -12.10 -17.54
CA TYR A 222 5.21 -12.94 -17.18
C TYR A 222 4.71 -13.81 -18.35
N ARG A 223 4.68 -13.25 -19.57
CA ARG A 223 4.21 -13.97 -20.78
C ARG A 223 5.12 -15.13 -21.16
N PHE A 224 6.42 -14.98 -21.02
CA PHE A 224 7.44 -15.97 -21.41
C PHE A 224 7.96 -16.84 -20.26
N HIS A 225 7.45 -16.69 -19.03
CA HIS A 225 7.88 -17.43 -17.83
C HIS A 225 9.29 -17.10 -17.36
N PHE A 226 9.79 -15.89 -17.64
CA PHE A 226 11.04 -15.37 -17.07
C PHE A 226 10.79 -14.70 -15.71
N THR A 227 9.93 -15.30 -14.88
CA THR A 227 9.48 -14.72 -13.61
C THR A 227 10.59 -14.66 -12.57
N TYR A 228 11.55 -15.59 -12.59
CA TYR A 228 12.73 -15.56 -11.70
C TYR A 228 13.68 -14.40 -12.04
N ILE A 229 13.93 -14.17 -13.32
CA ILE A 229 14.67 -12.98 -13.78
C ILE A 229 13.89 -11.72 -13.42
N GLY A 230 12.56 -11.72 -13.63
CA GLY A 230 11.69 -10.61 -13.25
C GLY A 230 11.72 -10.31 -11.75
N LEU A 231 11.73 -11.34 -10.89
CA LEU A 231 11.85 -11.19 -9.44
C LEU A 231 13.18 -10.53 -9.06
N ALA A 232 14.28 -10.97 -9.66
CA ALA A 232 15.59 -10.35 -9.45
C ALA A 232 15.61 -8.86 -9.88
N VAL A 233 14.98 -8.55 -11.02
CA VAL A 233 14.86 -7.17 -11.49
C VAL A 233 14.01 -6.34 -10.54
N TYR A 234 12.88 -6.84 -10.05
CA TYR A 234 12.06 -6.11 -9.06
C TYR A 234 12.85 -5.78 -7.81
N ILE A 235 13.51 -6.76 -7.19
CA ILE A 235 14.25 -6.54 -5.94
C ILE A 235 15.35 -5.49 -6.12
N THR A 236 16.12 -5.57 -7.21
CA THR A 236 17.20 -4.59 -7.46
C THR A 236 16.63 -3.20 -7.71
N HIS A 237 15.54 -3.10 -8.47
CA HIS A 237 14.86 -1.84 -8.73
C HIS A 237 14.31 -1.21 -7.44
N ASP A 238 13.58 -1.96 -6.63
CA ASP A 238 12.94 -1.50 -5.39
C ASP A 238 13.98 -1.01 -4.37
N ILE A 239 15.08 -1.75 -4.21
CA ILE A 239 16.19 -1.36 -3.33
C ILE A 239 16.81 -0.04 -3.82
N SER A 240 17.03 0.09 -5.13
CA SER A 240 17.64 1.30 -5.70
C SER A 240 16.73 2.53 -5.54
N ASP A 241 15.42 2.37 -5.77
CA ASP A 241 14.44 3.44 -5.61
C ASP A 241 14.26 3.84 -4.15
N PHE A 242 14.36 2.90 -3.22
CA PHE A 242 14.37 3.19 -1.79
C PHE A 242 15.53 4.10 -1.43
N PHE A 243 16.76 3.77 -1.84
CA PHE A 243 17.94 4.60 -1.57
C PHE A 243 17.84 5.96 -2.26
N LEU A 244 17.30 6.03 -3.48
CA LEU A 244 17.08 7.28 -4.18
C LEU A 244 16.07 8.18 -3.43
N ALA A 245 14.95 7.61 -2.97
CA ALA A 245 13.95 8.34 -2.22
C ALA A 245 14.49 8.87 -0.89
N VAL A 246 15.20 8.01 -0.13
CA VAL A 246 15.80 8.38 1.16
C VAL A 246 16.88 9.44 0.99
N SER A 247 17.77 9.29 0.00
CA SER A 247 18.83 10.28 -0.24
C SER A 247 18.28 11.65 -0.64
N LEU A 248 17.22 11.69 -1.47
CA LEU A 248 16.57 12.93 -1.83
C LEU A 248 15.88 13.59 -0.62
N LEU A 249 15.26 12.80 0.26
CA LEU A 249 14.68 13.30 1.51
C LEU A 249 15.75 13.89 2.44
N LEU A 250 16.88 13.20 2.61
CA LEU A 250 18.00 13.66 3.43
C LEU A 250 18.60 14.97 2.89
N HIS A 251 18.84 15.03 1.58
CA HIS A 251 19.44 16.21 0.95
C HIS A 251 18.50 17.42 0.93
N ARG A 252 17.21 17.21 0.59
CA ARG A 252 16.25 18.31 0.39
C ARG A 252 15.55 18.74 1.67
N PHE A 253 15.40 17.84 2.65
CA PHE A 253 14.64 18.07 3.88
C PHE A 253 15.39 17.59 5.13
N PRO A 254 16.61 18.11 5.40
CA PRO A 254 17.38 17.72 6.58
C PRO A 254 16.63 17.82 7.92
N PRO A 255 15.79 18.84 8.21
CA PRO A 255 15.09 18.95 9.50
C PRO A 255 14.12 17.79 9.77
N PHE A 256 13.61 17.12 8.73
CA PHE A 256 12.68 16.00 8.89
C PHE A 256 13.32 14.82 9.61
N PHE A 257 14.58 14.50 9.27
CA PHE A 257 15.31 13.40 9.93
C PHE A 257 15.77 13.78 11.34
N TYR A 258 16.11 15.05 11.60
CA TYR A 258 16.33 15.54 12.96
C TYR A 258 15.05 15.42 13.80
N MET A 259 13.86 15.65 13.23
CA MET A 259 12.61 15.43 13.95
C MET A 259 12.27 13.95 14.14
N LEU A 260 12.56 13.07 13.18
CA LEU A 260 12.33 11.63 13.32
C LEU A 260 13.25 11.02 14.39
N SER A 261 14.52 11.44 14.43
CA SER A 261 15.46 11.02 15.47
C SER A 261 15.07 11.58 16.84
N LEU A 262 14.63 12.84 16.92
CA LEU A 262 14.10 13.43 18.16
C LEU A 262 12.78 12.78 18.61
N PHE A 263 11.91 12.35 17.69
CA PHE A 263 10.66 11.66 18.01
C PHE A 263 10.92 10.23 18.47
N ALA A 264 11.82 9.50 17.81
CA ALA A 264 12.28 8.18 18.26
C ALA A 264 12.94 8.26 19.64
N LEU A 265 13.79 9.28 19.87
CA LEU A 265 14.41 9.55 21.16
C LEU A 265 13.34 9.88 22.23
N ASN A 266 12.35 10.72 21.92
CA ASN A 266 11.26 11.01 22.85
C ASN A 266 10.42 9.77 23.15
N LEU A 267 10.15 8.90 22.17
CA LEU A 267 9.42 7.65 22.37
C LEU A 267 10.21 6.68 23.26
N GLN A 268 11.52 6.55 23.03
CA GLN A 268 12.43 5.76 23.86
C GLN A 268 12.55 6.33 25.28
N LEU A 269 12.63 7.65 25.44
CA LEU A 269 12.60 8.33 26.74
C LEU A 269 11.26 8.14 27.45
N THR A 270 10.14 8.14 26.72
CA THR A 270 8.81 7.92 27.29
C THR A 270 8.63 6.46 27.72
N ALA A 271 9.12 5.51 26.92
CA ALA A 271 9.18 4.10 27.27
C ALA A 271 10.10 3.86 28.48
N CYS A 272 11.25 4.53 28.54
CA CYS A 272 12.18 4.48 29.67
C CYS A 272 11.56 5.08 30.95
N ARG A 273 10.85 6.22 30.83
CA ARG A 273 10.08 6.83 31.94
C ARG A 273 8.95 5.92 32.41
N ARG A 274 8.24 5.23 31.51
CA ARG A 274 7.21 4.23 31.85
C ARG A 274 7.83 3.01 32.56
N ARG A 275 8.98 2.51 32.10
CA ARG A 275 9.72 1.42 32.76
C ARG A 275 10.23 1.82 34.15
N LYS A 276 10.80 3.01 34.33
CA LYS A 276 11.18 3.54 35.65
C LYS A 276 9.97 3.71 36.58
N ARG A 277 8.85 4.25 36.10
CA ARG A 277 7.62 4.37 36.90
C ARG A 277 7.08 2.99 37.30
N SER A 278 7.11 2.01 36.40
CA SER A 278 6.71 0.63 36.70
C SER A 278 7.58 -0.01 37.78
N ILE A 279 8.89 0.19 37.75
CA ILE A 279 9.84 -0.33 38.76
C ILE A 279 9.64 0.36 40.12
N ILE A 280 9.38 1.67 40.12
CA ILE A 280 9.08 2.43 41.34
C ILE A 280 7.73 1.96 41.94
N TRP A 281 6.72 1.73 41.11
CA TRP A 281 5.42 1.21 41.55
C TRP A 281 5.50 -0.20 42.14
N THR A 282 6.26 -1.13 41.53
CA THR A 282 6.45 -2.48 42.10
C THR A 282 7.24 -2.46 43.42
N ARG A 283 8.21 -1.55 43.58
CA ARG A 283 8.90 -1.37 44.87
C ARG A 283 8.01 -0.72 45.95
N ARG A 284 7.04 0.12 45.55
CA ARG A 284 6.12 0.79 46.49
C ARG A 284 4.98 -0.12 46.96
N LEU A 285 4.61 -1.12 46.16
CA LEU A 285 3.60 -2.14 46.50
C LEU A 285 4.17 -3.33 47.28
N SER A 286 5.49 -3.38 47.53
CA SER A 286 6.12 -4.35 48.43
C SER A 286 6.81 -3.67 49.64
N PRO A 287 6.08 -3.06 50.59
CA PRO A 287 6.67 -2.61 51.85
C PRO A 287 6.80 -3.71 52.91
N HIS A 288 6.32 -4.94 52.67
CA HIS A 288 6.28 -5.99 53.70
C HIS A 288 6.76 -7.34 53.18
N SER A 289 8.07 -7.50 53.06
CA SER A 289 8.72 -8.82 53.09
C SER A 289 9.99 -8.75 53.93
N SER A 290 9.83 -8.36 55.20
CA SER A 290 10.86 -8.44 56.23
C SER A 290 10.25 -8.94 57.54
N LEU A 291 9.56 -10.07 57.49
CA LEU A 291 9.14 -10.84 58.66
C LEU A 291 9.08 -12.32 58.27
N PHE A 292 10.25 -12.95 58.15
CA PHE A 292 10.36 -14.40 58.35
C PHE A 292 11.33 -14.60 59.52
N SER A 293 10.77 -14.48 60.71
CA SER A 293 11.39 -14.88 61.97
C SER A 293 11.56 -16.40 61.94
N LEU A 294 12.80 -16.88 61.99
CA LEU A 294 13.11 -18.26 62.32
C LEU A 294 12.76 -18.49 63.80
N PRO A 295 11.94 -19.48 64.17
CA PRO A 295 11.88 -19.91 65.55
C PRO A 295 13.08 -20.81 65.85
N SER A 296 13.86 -20.37 66.83
CA SER A 296 14.66 -21.21 67.72
C SER A 296 13.82 -22.39 68.23
N GLY A 297 14.37 -23.60 68.16
CA GLY A 297 13.65 -24.85 68.41
C GLY A 297 13.31 -25.14 69.87
N PHE A 298 12.66 -26.29 70.09
CA PHE A 298 12.78 -27.14 71.28
C PHE A 298 12.14 -28.51 71.01
N THR A 299 12.74 -29.54 71.65
CA THR A 299 12.50 -30.99 71.70
C THR A 299 12.90 -31.83 70.50
#